data_AF-A0A951DWX5-F1
#
_entry.id   AF-A0A951DWX5-F1
#
_cell.length_a   1.000
_cell.length_b   1.000
_cell.length_c   1.000
_cell.angle_alpha   90.00
_cell.angle_beta   90.00
_cell.angle_gamma   90.00
#
_symmetry.space_group_name_H-M   'P 1'
#
loop_
_entity.id
_entity.type
_entity.pdbx_description
1 polymer ?
#
loop_
_entity_poly.entity_id
_entity_poly.type
_entity_poly.pdbx_seq_one_letter_code
_entity_poly.pdbx_strand_id
1 'polypeptide(L)'
;SSGLEPVFSFRYTRNVLMPDGSRREEEVTDYAYRLFRRLKGETAPLPEYFVDAQTLSPADHVVMQGAVQRHIDSSISKTINVPADIPFDDFTDVYAQAYALGCKGCTTYRPNEVTGAVLEARPEHPAEPPATQTRPRQPELPLPAPPPARRPADPYEAGGIVYMTQPLSRPEALPGQTYKIRWPDSEHALYITLNDIIQDGRRRPFEIFVNSKNVEHFAWTVALTRMISAVFRRGGDVSFVVEELKAVFDPRGGAWMEGKYVPSLLAAIGDVIEQHMIEIGFLPPRRGRDAPLEGEVVTLALTAGPQPNPPPQSGAIASGTYPNPSPQAGEGGARQRAGGGRGFRQCPKCGEAALIRLEGCDQCTSCDYSKCG
;
A
#
# COMPACT_ATOMS: atom_id res chain seq x y z
N SER A 1 24.80 -19.88 -3.19
CA SER A 1 24.83 -18.40 -3.22
C SER A 1 23.76 -17.86 -4.16
N SER A 2 23.38 -16.59 -4.00
CA SER A 2 22.39 -15.92 -4.85
C SER A 2 23.10 -14.89 -5.73
N GLY A 3 23.23 -15.15 -7.03
CA GLY A 3 24.00 -14.28 -7.92
C GLY A 3 25.49 -14.23 -7.54
N LEU A 4 26.04 -13.02 -7.45
CA LEU A 4 27.43 -12.78 -7.00
C LEU A 4 27.55 -12.59 -5.47
N GLU A 5 26.47 -12.85 -4.72
CA GLU A 5 26.53 -12.79 -3.26
C GLU A 5 27.38 -13.94 -2.71
N PRO A 6 28.16 -13.72 -1.65
CA PRO A 6 28.77 -14.82 -0.92
C PRO A 6 27.69 -15.69 -0.26
N VAL A 7 28.09 -16.89 0.17
CA VAL A 7 27.22 -17.73 0.99
C VAL A 7 26.97 -17.00 2.31
N PHE A 8 25.70 -16.85 2.71
CA PHE A 8 25.35 -16.15 3.96
C PHE A 8 25.94 -16.85 5.19
N SER A 9 25.76 -18.17 5.26
CA SER A 9 26.39 -19.08 6.21
C SER A 9 26.37 -20.49 5.61
N PHE A 10 27.36 -21.32 5.93
CA PHE A 10 27.42 -22.70 5.44
C PHE A 10 26.37 -23.62 6.05
N ARG A 11 25.82 -23.25 7.22
CA ARG A 11 24.75 -23.97 7.91
C ARG A 11 23.86 -22.98 8.64
N TYR A 12 22.55 -23.06 8.40
CA TYR A 12 21.57 -22.23 9.10
C TYR A 12 20.22 -22.94 9.23
N THR A 13 19.42 -22.52 10.20
CA THR A 13 18.07 -23.06 10.38
C THR A 13 17.06 -22.14 9.70
N ARG A 14 16.15 -22.73 8.93
CA ARG A 14 15.05 -22.02 8.27
C ARG A 14 13.72 -22.46 8.86
N ASN A 15 12.89 -21.50 9.25
CA ASN A 15 11.51 -21.75 9.65
C ASN A 15 10.62 -21.83 8.40
N VAL A 16 10.01 -22.98 8.16
CA VAL A 16 9.04 -23.20 7.10
C VAL A 16 7.64 -23.16 7.71
N LEU A 17 6.82 -22.20 7.28
CA LEU A 17 5.41 -22.14 7.66
C LEU A 17 4.67 -23.25 6.91
N MET A 18 4.04 -24.14 7.65
CA MET A 18 3.26 -25.25 7.12
C MET A 18 1.81 -24.79 6.85
N PRO A 19 1.05 -25.49 5.98
CA PRO A 19 -0.33 -25.12 5.66
C PRO A 19 -1.29 -25.07 6.86
N ASP A 20 -0.96 -25.76 7.95
CA ASP A 20 -1.70 -25.76 9.22
C ASP A 20 -1.34 -24.58 10.15
N GLY A 21 -0.46 -23.68 9.69
CA GLY A 21 0.02 -22.53 10.46
C GLY A 21 1.15 -22.85 11.44
N SER A 22 1.57 -24.12 11.57
CA SER A 22 2.72 -24.49 12.38
C SER A 22 4.04 -24.10 11.70
N ARG A 23 5.10 -23.90 12.49
CA ARG A 23 6.45 -23.64 11.96
C ARG A 23 7.30 -24.91 12.09
N ARG A 24 7.90 -25.33 10.98
CA ARG A 24 8.84 -26.44 10.94
C ARG A 24 10.25 -25.89 10.74
N GLU A 25 11.14 -26.16 11.69
CA GLU A 25 12.55 -25.87 11.55
C GLU A 25 13.20 -26.88 10.60
N GLU A 26 13.83 -26.39 9.54
CA GLU A 26 14.68 -27.19 8.65
C GLU A 26 16.10 -26.66 8.67
N GLU A 27 17.05 -27.55 8.88
CA GLU A 27 18.46 -27.23 8.71
C GLU A 27 18.82 -27.21 7.22
N VAL A 28 19.36 -26.09 6.79
CA VAL A 28 19.87 -25.88 5.43
C VAL A 28 21.40 -25.83 5.50
N THR A 29 22.04 -26.61 4.63
CA THR A 29 23.49 -26.63 4.49
C THR A 29 23.88 -26.28 3.06
N ASP A 30 24.96 -25.51 2.92
CA ASP A 30 25.52 -25.22 1.60
C ASP A 30 26.04 -26.51 0.95
N TYR A 31 25.84 -26.63 -0.37
CA TYR A 31 26.20 -27.84 -1.11
C TYR A 31 27.72 -28.07 -1.13
N ALA A 32 28.52 -27.02 -1.35
CA ALA A 32 29.97 -27.14 -1.41
C ALA A 32 30.54 -27.50 -0.04
N TYR A 33 29.98 -26.92 1.03
CA TYR A 33 30.28 -27.30 2.40
C TYR A 33 30.00 -28.78 2.66
N ARG A 34 28.80 -29.26 2.30
CA ARG A 34 28.39 -30.66 2.48
C ARG A 34 29.26 -31.62 1.66
N LEU A 35 29.61 -31.26 0.42
CA LEU A 35 30.48 -32.05 -0.43
C LEU A 35 31.90 -32.13 0.13
N PHE A 36 32.43 -31.01 0.65
CA PHE A 36 33.74 -30.98 1.29
C PHE A 36 33.78 -31.91 2.51
N ARG A 37 32.78 -31.84 3.40
CA ARG A 37 32.66 -32.74 4.56
C ARG A 37 32.60 -34.21 4.14
N ARG A 38 31.88 -34.54 3.07
CA ARG A 38 31.84 -35.91 2.51
C ARG A 38 33.20 -36.38 2.01
N LEU A 39 33.96 -35.51 1.33
CA LEU A 39 35.23 -35.88 0.68
C LEU A 39 36.42 -35.86 1.63
N LYS A 40 36.42 -34.97 2.62
CA LYS A 40 37.57 -34.72 3.52
C LYS A 40 37.32 -35.20 4.96
N GLY A 41 36.10 -35.58 5.28
CA GLY A 41 35.68 -35.98 6.63
C GLY A 41 34.97 -34.85 7.37
N GLU A 42 34.06 -35.23 8.26
CA GLU A 42 33.21 -34.27 9.01
C GLU A 42 34.02 -33.30 9.87
N THR A 43 35.20 -33.69 10.35
CA THR A 43 36.05 -32.89 11.25
C THR A 43 37.22 -32.19 10.55
N ALA A 44 37.35 -32.32 9.23
CA ALA A 44 38.44 -31.67 8.50
C ALA A 44 38.36 -30.14 8.66
N PRO A 45 39.51 -29.45 8.84
CA PRO A 45 39.52 -27.99 8.90
C PRO A 45 39.05 -27.44 7.55
N LEU A 46 38.19 -26.41 7.60
CA LEU A 46 37.77 -25.72 6.40
C LEU A 46 38.95 -24.93 5.82
N PRO A 47 39.23 -25.06 4.52
CA PRO A 47 40.23 -24.25 3.85
C PRO A 47 39.89 -22.76 3.92
N GLU A 48 40.92 -21.91 3.82
CA GLU A 48 40.78 -20.44 3.90
C GLU A 48 39.79 -19.84 2.89
N TYR A 49 39.59 -20.50 1.74
CA TYR A 49 38.63 -20.06 0.72
C TYR A 49 37.16 -20.36 1.06
N PHE A 50 36.87 -21.06 2.16
CA PHE A 50 35.51 -21.18 2.70
C PHE A 50 35.17 -19.94 3.53
N VAL A 51 34.91 -18.84 2.82
CA VAL A 51 34.54 -17.54 3.40
C VAL A 51 33.02 -17.36 3.27
N ASP A 52 32.39 -16.84 4.31
CA ASP A 52 30.97 -16.50 4.32
C ASP A 52 30.74 -14.98 4.31
N ALA A 53 29.48 -14.57 4.27
CA ALA A 53 29.11 -13.17 4.19
C ALA A 53 29.46 -12.36 5.46
N GLN A 54 29.72 -13.02 6.59
CA GLN A 54 30.02 -12.36 7.87
C GLN A 54 31.51 -12.11 8.04
N THR A 55 32.34 -12.91 7.37
CA THR A 55 33.80 -12.85 7.44
C THR A 55 34.44 -11.99 6.35
N LEU A 56 33.68 -11.58 5.34
CA LEU A 56 34.13 -10.66 4.29
C LEU A 56 34.17 -9.21 4.77
N SER A 57 35.23 -8.49 4.43
CA SER A 57 35.28 -7.05 4.67
C SER A 57 34.34 -6.29 3.71
N PRO A 58 33.87 -5.08 4.09
CA PRO A 58 33.10 -4.22 3.18
C PRO A 58 33.84 -3.95 1.86
N ALA A 59 35.16 -3.77 1.92
CA ALA A 59 36.00 -3.54 0.76
C ALA A 59 36.02 -4.75 -0.19
N ASP A 60 36.09 -5.98 0.34
CA ASP A 60 36.09 -7.19 -0.48
C ASP A 60 34.78 -7.36 -1.25
N HIS A 61 33.64 -7.01 -0.62
CA HIS A 61 32.35 -6.97 -1.30
C HIS A 61 32.36 -5.99 -2.49
N VAL A 62 32.91 -4.80 -2.29
CA VAL A 62 32.99 -3.74 -3.33
C VAL A 62 33.94 -4.14 -4.44
N VAL A 63 35.10 -4.73 -4.12
CA VAL A 63 36.07 -5.24 -5.10
C VAL A 63 35.44 -6.31 -5.98
N MET A 64 34.70 -7.26 -5.40
CA MET A 64 33.99 -8.28 -6.17
C MET A 64 32.93 -7.67 -7.10
N GLN A 65 32.14 -6.71 -6.61
CA GLN A 65 31.15 -6.02 -7.43
C GLN A 65 31.81 -5.25 -8.58
N GLY A 66 32.88 -4.52 -8.31
CA GLY A 66 33.63 -3.75 -9.31
C GLY A 66 34.28 -4.63 -10.37
N ALA A 67 34.79 -5.80 -9.97
CA ALA A 67 35.35 -6.77 -10.91
C ALA A 67 34.30 -7.26 -11.92
N VAL A 68 33.09 -7.59 -11.45
CA VAL A 68 31.99 -8.04 -12.31
C VAL A 68 31.38 -6.88 -13.12
N GLN A 69 31.29 -5.68 -12.55
CA GLN A 69 30.64 -4.52 -13.19
C GLN A 69 31.24 -4.14 -14.54
N ARG A 70 32.54 -4.37 -14.74
CA ARG A 70 33.25 -4.12 -16.01
C ARG A 70 32.69 -4.91 -17.20
N HIS A 71 32.01 -6.02 -16.93
CA HIS A 71 31.46 -6.93 -17.92
C HIS A 71 29.93 -6.83 -18.04
N ILE A 72 29.30 -5.89 -17.32
CA ILE A 72 27.84 -5.73 -17.28
C ILE A 72 27.48 -4.31 -17.75
N ASP A 73 26.62 -4.23 -18.77
CA ASP A 73 26.11 -2.98 -19.36
C ASP A 73 25.09 -2.27 -18.45
N SER A 74 24.34 -3.04 -17.68
CA SER A 74 23.37 -2.62 -16.68
C SER A 74 24.01 -2.48 -15.29
N SER A 75 23.21 -2.28 -14.24
CA SER A 75 23.68 -2.27 -12.85
C SER A 75 23.63 -3.67 -12.21
N ILE A 76 24.30 -3.83 -11.07
CA ILE A 76 24.39 -5.08 -10.32
C ILE A 76 23.64 -4.92 -8.98
N SER A 77 22.72 -5.83 -8.71
CA SER A 77 22.10 -5.96 -7.37
C SER A 77 23.04 -6.74 -6.46
N LYS A 78 23.78 -6.03 -5.61
CA LYS A 78 24.70 -6.59 -4.61
C LYS A 78 24.52 -5.86 -3.28
N THR A 79 24.43 -6.60 -2.18
CA THR A 79 24.42 -6.07 -0.82
C THR A 79 25.81 -6.12 -0.21
N ILE A 80 26.36 -4.98 0.20
CA ILE A 80 27.61 -4.88 0.95
C ILE A 80 27.25 -4.93 2.43
N ASN A 81 27.55 -6.04 3.10
CA ASN A 81 27.35 -6.16 4.53
C ASN A 81 28.41 -5.31 5.25
N VAL A 82 27.97 -4.48 6.19
CA VAL A 82 28.87 -3.67 7.02
C VAL A 82 28.67 -4.00 8.50
N PRO A 83 29.73 -3.98 9.32
CA PRO A 83 29.61 -4.15 10.77
C PRO A 83 28.68 -3.11 11.40
N ALA A 84 27.99 -3.49 12.47
CA ALA A 84 27.11 -2.58 13.19
C ALA A 84 27.87 -1.41 13.83
N ASP A 85 29.16 -1.58 14.13
CA ASP A 85 30.06 -0.63 14.79
C ASP A 85 31.04 0.07 13.82
N ILE A 86 30.83 -0.06 12.50
CA ILE A 86 31.70 0.57 11.50
C ILE A 86 31.82 2.10 11.72
N PRO A 87 33.04 2.67 11.75
CA PRO A 87 33.26 4.10 11.80
C PRO A 87 32.65 4.84 10.59
N PHE A 88 32.28 6.10 10.79
CA PHE A 88 31.67 6.90 9.72
C PHE A 88 32.60 7.08 8.51
N ASP A 89 33.88 7.30 8.76
CA ASP A 89 34.88 7.49 7.69
C ASP A 89 35.02 6.20 6.87
N ASP A 90 35.19 5.06 7.53
CA ASP A 90 35.24 3.74 6.87
C ASP A 90 33.96 3.42 6.09
N PHE A 91 32.79 3.80 6.62
CA PHE A 91 31.52 3.62 5.92
C PHE A 91 31.40 4.51 4.68
N THR A 92 31.93 5.74 4.74
CA THR A 92 31.98 6.67 3.60
C THR A 92 32.91 6.13 2.52
N ASP A 93 34.04 5.55 2.93
CA ASP A 93 35.03 4.97 2.02
C ASP A 93 34.47 3.82 1.19
N VAL A 94 33.49 3.06 1.69
CA VAL A 94 32.78 2.04 0.90
C VAL A 94 32.18 2.64 -0.38
N TYR A 95 31.51 3.78 -0.27
CA TYR A 95 30.91 4.46 -1.43
C TYR A 95 31.97 5.10 -2.34
N ALA A 96 33.00 5.72 -1.74
CA ALA A 96 34.10 6.30 -2.49
C ALA A 96 34.84 5.23 -3.32
N GLN A 97 35.08 4.07 -2.73
CA GLN A 97 35.69 2.92 -3.39
C GLN A 97 34.79 2.35 -4.49
N ALA A 98 33.48 2.19 -4.23
CA ALA A 98 32.53 1.73 -5.23
C ALA A 98 32.51 2.65 -6.47
N TYR A 99 32.52 3.96 -6.24
CA TYR A 99 32.61 4.95 -7.32
C TYR A 99 33.94 4.83 -8.08
N ALA A 100 35.07 4.75 -7.37
CA ALA A 100 36.40 4.63 -7.97
C ALA A 100 36.55 3.35 -8.83
N LEU A 101 35.88 2.25 -8.45
CA LEU A 101 35.88 1.00 -9.21
C LEU A 101 34.87 0.98 -10.37
N GLY A 102 34.08 2.05 -10.55
CA GLY A 102 33.10 2.16 -11.62
C GLY A 102 31.79 1.40 -11.37
N CYS A 103 31.46 1.11 -10.10
CA CYS A 103 30.18 0.52 -9.73
C CYS A 103 29.03 1.47 -10.09
N LYS A 104 27.99 0.96 -10.75
CA LYS A 104 26.81 1.75 -11.16
C LYS A 104 25.75 1.89 -10.07
N GLY A 105 25.92 1.16 -8.97
CA GLY A 105 25.09 1.19 -7.78
C GLY A 105 25.86 0.62 -6.60
N CYS A 106 25.47 1.01 -5.39
CA CYS A 106 26.07 0.55 -4.15
C CYS A 106 24.95 0.43 -3.12
N THR A 107 24.75 -0.75 -2.55
CA THR A 107 23.73 -0.99 -1.51
C THR A 107 24.40 -1.59 -0.31
N THR A 108 24.32 -0.90 0.83
CA THR A 108 24.91 -1.36 2.09
C THR A 108 23.82 -1.89 3.02
N TYR A 109 24.10 -2.99 3.72
CA TYR A 109 23.27 -3.50 4.80
C TYR A 109 24.04 -3.43 6.11
N ARG A 110 23.51 -2.66 7.06
CA ARG A 110 24.02 -2.56 8.43
C ARG A 110 23.00 -3.21 9.37
N PRO A 111 23.36 -4.27 10.10
CA PRO A 111 22.47 -4.90 11.06
C PRO A 111 21.98 -3.88 12.11
N ASN A 112 20.68 -3.90 12.44
CA ASN A 112 20.11 -3.11 13.53
C ASN A 112 19.02 -3.90 14.27
N GLU A 113 18.68 -3.45 15.50
CA GLU A 113 17.72 -4.14 16.37
C GLU A 113 16.28 -4.13 15.82
N VAL A 114 15.95 -3.20 14.93
CA VAL A 114 14.59 -2.99 14.40
C VAL A 114 14.30 -3.87 13.18
N THR A 115 15.29 -4.13 12.32
CA THR A 115 15.09 -4.86 11.07
C THR A 115 15.05 -6.37 11.24
N GLY A 116 15.66 -6.90 12.32
CA GLY A 116 15.70 -8.32 12.62
C GLY A 116 16.46 -9.14 11.56
N ALA A 117 17.25 -10.12 11.98
CA ALA A 117 17.86 -11.04 11.03
C ALA A 117 16.80 -12.07 10.57
N VAL A 118 16.38 -12.01 9.29
CA VAL A 118 15.50 -13.05 8.71
C VAL A 118 16.18 -14.43 8.70
N LEU A 119 17.52 -14.45 8.73
CA LEU A 119 18.36 -15.63 8.83
C LEU A 119 19.22 -15.52 10.09
N GLU A 120 18.91 -16.32 11.10
CA GLU A 120 19.73 -16.43 12.30
C GLU A 120 20.81 -17.49 12.09
N ALA A 121 22.07 -17.06 12.08
CA ALA A 121 23.19 -17.97 12.36
C ALA A 121 23.27 -18.10 13.89
N ARG A 122 22.75 -19.18 14.47
CA ARG A 122 22.95 -19.43 15.90
C ARG A 122 24.46 -19.65 16.15
N PRO A 123 25.07 -18.99 17.15
CA PRO A 123 26.44 -19.32 17.54
C PRO A 123 26.50 -20.78 18.01
N GLU A 124 27.61 -21.45 17.71
CA GLU A 124 27.82 -22.86 18.07
C GLU A 124 27.83 -23.02 19.61
N HIS A 125 26.77 -23.63 20.15
CA HIS A 125 26.81 -24.19 21.49
C HIS A 125 27.67 -25.48 21.47
N PRO A 126 28.51 -25.72 22.50
CA PRO A 126 29.24 -26.99 22.62
C PRO A 126 28.24 -28.15 22.59
N ALA A 127 28.44 -29.08 21.67
CA ALA A 127 27.53 -30.19 21.42
C ALA A 127 27.42 -31.11 22.66
N GLU A 128 26.21 -31.26 23.19
CA GLU A 128 25.85 -32.45 23.96
C GLU A 128 25.84 -33.68 23.04
N PRO A 129 26.21 -34.88 23.56
CA PRO A 129 26.34 -36.07 22.73
C PRO A 129 24.99 -36.46 22.09
N PRO A 130 24.97 -36.79 20.79
CA PRO A 130 23.72 -37.04 20.09
C PRO A 130 23.08 -38.35 20.57
N ALA A 131 21.85 -38.26 21.05
CA ALA A 131 20.96 -39.42 21.13
C ALA A 131 20.76 -39.99 19.71
N THR A 132 20.93 -41.30 19.60
CA THR A 132 20.83 -42.10 18.38
C THR A 132 19.41 -42.05 17.80
N GLN A 133 19.09 -40.97 17.08
CA GLN A 133 17.92 -40.90 16.23
C GLN A 133 18.41 -40.84 14.78
N THR A 134 18.11 -41.89 14.03
CA THR A 134 18.35 -42.01 12.60
C THR A 134 17.63 -40.86 11.88
N ARG A 135 18.34 -39.76 11.65
CA ARG A 135 17.82 -38.62 10.88
C ARG A 135 17.50 -39.12 9.46
N PRO A 136 16.29 -38.87 8.92
CA PRO A 136 16.00 -39.24 7.54
C PRO A 136 16.94 -38.47 6.61
N ARG A 137 17.60 -39.22 5.72
CA ARG A 137 18.50 -38.70 4.69
C ARG A 137 17.71 -37.71 3.83
N GLN A 138 18.13 -36.44 3.81
CA GLN A 138 17.55 -35.43 2.92
C GLN A 138 17.55 -35.95 1.47
N PRO A 139 16.46 -35.80 0.72
CA PRO A 139 16.40 -36.24 -0.66
C PRO A 139 17.44 -35.46 -1.48
N GLU A 140 18.47 -36.16 -1.97
CA GLU A 140 19.34 -35.65 -3.02
C GLU A 140 18.49 -35.51 -4.28
N LEU A 141 18.30 -34.29 -4.79
CA LEU A 141 17.78 -34.08 -6.14
C LEU A 141 18.77 -34.72 -7.13
N PRO A 142 18.41 -35.80 -7.85
CA PRO A 142 19.20 -36.24 -8.98
C PRO A 142 18.95 -35.20 -10.07
N LEU A 143 19.95 -34.37 -10.39
CA LEU A 143 19.87 -33.43 -11.51
C LEU A 143 19.98 -34.24 -12.82
N PRO A 144 18.90 -34.44 -13.60
CA PRO A 144 19.01 -34.98 -14.94
C PRO A 144 19.57 -33.89 -15.84
N ALA A 145 20.30 -34.26 -16.90
CA ALA A 145 20.71 -33.32 -17.93
C ALA A 145 19.46 -32.59 -18.49
N PRO A 146 19.52 -31.26 -18.72
CA PRO A 146 18.35 -30.51 -19.15
C PRO A 146 17.86 -31.03 -20.51
N PRO A 147 16.59 -31.44 -20.65
CA PRO A 147 16.02 -31.72 -21.97
C PRO A 147 16.02 -30.42 -22.79
N PRO A 148 16.06 -30.51 -24.13
CA PRO A 148 15.99 -29.33 -24.99
C PRO A 148 14.76 -28.50 -24.63
N ALA A 149 14.95 -27.21 -24.41
CA ALA A 149 13.97 -26.28 -23.87
C ALA A 149 12.65 -26.32 -24.67
N ARG A 150 11.70 -27.12 -24.19
CA ARG A 150 10.28 -26.88 -24.38
C ARG A 150 9.83 -26.16 -23.13
N ARG A 151 9.23 -24.97 -23.29
CA ARG A 151 8.50 -24.31 -22.20
C ARG A 151 7.58 -25.38 -21.57
N PRO A 152 7.62 -25.57 -20.24
CA PRO A 152 6.64 -26.40 -19.57
C PRO A 152 5.25 -25.86 -19.92
N ALA A 153 4.39 -26.70 -20.48
CA ALA A 153 2.98 -26.37 -20.54
C ALA A 153 2.49 -26.38 -19.09
N ASP A 154 2.16 -25.20 -18.57
CA ASP A 154 1.64 -25.04 -17.22
C ASP A 154 0.23 -25.65 -17.17
N PRO A 155 -0.01 -26.75 -16.43
CA PRO A 155 -1.35 -27.31 -16.28
C PRO A 155 -2.28 -26.38 -15.48
N TYR A 156 -1.75 -25.33 -14.85
CA TYR A 156 -2.52 -24.28 -14.18
C TYR A 156 -2.75 -23.03 -15.06
N GLU A 157 -2.18 -22.94 -16.27
CA GLU A 157 -2.72 -22.05 -17.32
C GLU A 157 -4.08 -22.57 -17.84
N ALA A 158 -4.39 -23.85 -17.65
CA ALA A 158 -5.71 -24.42 -17.99
C ALA A 158 -6.82 -24.02 -17.00
N GLY A 159 -6.46 -23.46 -15.84
CA GLY A 159 -7.38 -22.80 -14.93
C GLY A 159 -7.50 -21.33 -15.29
N GLY A 160 -7.97 -21.04 -16.50
CA GLY A 160 -8.05 -19.69 -17.04
C GLY A 160 -8.68 -18.74 -16.02
N ILE A 161 -7.87 -17.83 -15.47
CA ILE A 161 -8.41 -16.58 -14.93
C ILE A 161 -9.08 -15.94 -16.14
N VAL A 162 -10.41 -16.01 -16.19
CA VAL A 162 -11.19 -15.27 -17.17
C VAL A 162 -11.02 -13.80 -16.80
N TYR A 163 -10.02 -13.16 -17.40
CA TYR A 163 -9.94 -11.71 -17.42
C TYR A 163 -11.16 -11.24 -18.20
N MET A 164 -12.17 -10.70 -17.50
CA MET A 164 -13.34 -10.10 -18.16
C MET A 164 -12.93 -8.96 -19.10
N THR A 165 -11.74 -8.39 -18.90
CA THR A 165 -11.10 -7.37 -19.73
C THR A 165 -9.59 -7.58 -19.75
N GLN A 166 -8.99 -7.68 -20.95
CA GLN A 166 -7.53 -7.78 -21.10
C GLN A 166 -6.86 -6.49 -20.60
N PRO A 167 -5.75 -6.57 -19.82
CA PRO A 167 -5.00 -5.40 -19.42
C PRO A 167 -4.51 -4.61 -20.64
N LEU A 168 -4.77 -3.31 -20.66
CA LEU A 168 -4.36 -2.43 -21.77
C LEU A 168 -2.83 -2.36 -21.88
N SER A 169 -2.31 -2.47 -23.11
CA SER A 169 -0.88 -2.26 -23.38
C SER A 169 -0.51 -0.80 -23.15
N ARG A 170 0.59 -0.55 -22.44
CA ARG A 170 1.08 0.81 -22.14
C ARG A 170 1.68 1.49 -23.39
N PRO A 171 1.17 2.65 -23.82
CA PRO A 171 1.79 3.47 -24.88
C PRO A 171 3.18 4.01 -24.48
N GLU A 172 3.97 4.46 -25.47
CA GLU A 172 5.30 5.05 -25.23
C GLU A 172 5.23 6.38 -24.44
N ALA A 173 4.21 7.19 -24.70
CA ALA A 173 3.98 8.46 -24.02
C ALA A 173 2.54 8.55 -23.49
N LEU A 174 2.40 9.09 -22.28
CA LEU A 174 1.11 9.34 -21.64
C LEU A 174 1.08 10.79 -21.14
N PRO A 175 0.03 11.57 -21.45
CA PRO A 175 -0.20 12.85 -20.78
C PRO A 175 -0.54 12.61 -19.30
N GLY A 176 -0.15 13.53 -18.43
CA GLY A 176 -0.44 13.42 -17.01
C GLY A 176 -0.29 14.75 -16.26
N GLN A 177 -0.75 14.76 -15.01
CA GLN A 177 -0.70 15.91 -14.12
C GLN A 177 -0.15 15.51 -12.75
N THR A 178 0.62 16.39 -12.14
CA THR A 178 1.17 16.19 -10.79
C THR A 178 0.52 17.16 -9.80
N TYR A 179 -0.09 16.60 -8.76
CA TYR A 179 -0.75 17.31 -7.68
C TYR A 179 0.11 17.24 -6.42
N LYS A 180 0.04 18.29 -5.59
CA LYS A 180 0.81 18.40 -4.35
C LYS A 180 -0.12 18.45 -3.16
N ILE A 181 0.05 17.52 -2.23
CA ILE A 181 -0.66 17.51 -0.94
C ILE A 181 0.31 17.89 0.17
N ARG A 182 -0.09 18.84 1.01
CA ARG A 182 0.58 19.15 2.28
C ARG A 182 -0.29 18.68 3.43
N TRP A 183 0.08 17.56 4.03
CA TRP A 183 -0.63 17.04 5.20
C TRP A 183 -0.16 17.77 6.47
N PRO A 184 -1.06 18.29 7.32
CA PRO A 184 -0.67 19.17 8.45
C PRO A 184 0.35 18.57 9.43
N ASP A 185 0.28 17.28 9.68
CA ASP A 185 1.20 16.58 10.61
C ASP A 185 2.43 15.97 9.92
N SER A 186 2.67 16.28 8.64
CA SER A 186 3.80 15.78 7.89
C SER A 186 4.78 16.89 7.52
N GLU A 187 6.05 16.71 7.87
CA GLU A 187 7.14 17.63 7.46
C GLU A 187 7.37 17.65 5.94
N HIS A 188 6.85 16.66 5.21
CA HIS A 188 7.08 16.49 3.78
C HIS A 188 5.78 16.40 2.99
N ALA A 189 5.73 17.13 1.88
CA ALA A 189 4.62 17.08 0.95
C ALA A 189 4.63 15.78 0.13
N LEU A 190 3.43 15.29 -0.20
CA LEU A 190 3.24 14.21 -1.16
C LEU A 190 3.01 14.79 -2.56
N TYR A 191 3.61 14.16 -3.56
CA TYR A 191 3.44 14.46 -4.98
C TYR A 191 2.74 13.28 -5.64
N ILE A 192 1.54 13.53 -6.17
CA ILE A 192 0.69 12.52 -6.79
C ILE A 192 0.64 12.81 -8.28
N THR A 193 1.23 11.94 -9.09
CA THR A 193 1.18 12.06 -10.56
C THR A 193 0.15 11.08 -11.10
N LEU A 194 -0.80 11.57 -11.87
CA LEU A 194 -1.80 10.76 -12.58
C LEU A 194 -1.54 10.89 -14.08
N ASN A 195 -1.38 9.75 -14.74
CA ASN A 195 -1.21 9.67 -16.18
C ASN A 195 -2.45 9.05 -16.82
N ASP A 196 -2.84 9.58 -17.97
CA ASP A 196 -4.06 9.23 -18.69
C ASP A 196 -3.76 8.50 -19.99
N ILE A 197 -4.62 7.56 -20.34
CA ILE A 197 -4.66 6.99 -21.69
C ILE A 197 -5.86 7.58 -22.45
N ILE A 198 -5.65 7.85 -23.73
CA ILE A 198 -6.72 8.26 -24.65
C ILE A 198 -7.18 7.01 -25.38
N GLN A 199 -8.41 6.59 -25.13
CA GLN A 199 -9.03 5.44 -25.78
C GLN A 199 -10.42 5.84 -26.28
N ASP A 200 -10.73 5.52 -27.53
CA ASP A 200 -12.03 5.82 -28.17
C ASP A 200 -12.44 7.30 -28.08
N GLY A 201 -11.45 8.21 -28.13
CA GLY A 201 -11.65 9.65 -28.03
C GLY A 201 -11.92 10.18 -26.61
N ARG A 202 -11.93 9.31 -25.59
CA ARG A 202 -12.12 9.69 -24.18
C ARG A 202 -10.81 9.52 -23.40
N ARG A 203 -10.53 10.47 -22.51
CA ARG A 203 -9.44 10.36 -21.53
C ARG A 203 -9.90 9.57 -20.31
N ARG A 204 -9.05 8.66 -19.88
CA ARG A 204 -9.26 7.87 -18.67
C ARG A 204 -7.94 7.73 -17.89
N PRO A 205 -8.00 7.66 -16.56
CA PRO A 205 -6.80 7.46 -15.77
C PRO A 205 -6.24 6.06 -16.05
N PHE A 206 -4.91 5.98 -16.15
CA PHE A 206 -4.19 4.78 -16.55
C PHE A 206 -3.21 4.30 -15.47
N GLU A 207 -2.43 5.22 -14.90
CA GLU A 207 -1.48 4.92 -13.82
C GLU A 207 -1.37 6.11 -12.87
N ILE A 208 -1.08 5.82 -11.61
CA ILE A 208 -0.81 6.79 -10.55
C ILE A 208 0.61 6.56 -10.03
N PHE A 209 1.27 7.62 -9.58
CA PHE A 209 2.53 7.58 -8.83
C PHE A 209 2.43 8.49 -7.62
N VAL A 210 2.69 7.95 -6.44
CA VAL A 210 2.73 8.75 -5.21
C VAL A 210 4.17 8.78 -4.71
N ASN A 211 4.76 9.98 -4.64
CA ASN A 211 6.13 10.21 -4.19
C ASN A 211 6.13 11.12 -2.96
N SER A 212 7.00 10.82 -1.99
CA SER A 212 7.23 11.67 -0.82
C SER A 212 8.71 11.61 -0.45
N LYS A 213 9.19 12.67 0.21
CA LYS A 213 10.52 12.66 0.85
C LYS A 213 10.50 11.90 2.19
N ASN A 214 9.32 11.63 2.74
CA ASN A 214 9.20 10.87 3.97
C ASN A 214 9.41 9.36 3.71
N VAL A 215 10.48 8.81 4.27
CA VAL A 215 10.86 7.40 4.15
C VAL A 215 9.97 6.46 4.96
N GLU A 216 9.35 6.92 6.04
CA GLU A 216 8.47 6.10 6.90
C GLU A 216 7.25 5.57 6.13
N HIS A 217 6.87 6.26 5.07
CA HIS A 217 5.68 5.96 4.30
C HIS A 217 5.97 5.26 2.97
N PHE A 218 7.23 5.01 2.66
CA PHE A 218 7.66 4.53 1.35
C PHE A 218 7.03 3.18 0.98
N ALA A 219 7.08 2.18 1.87
CA ALA A 219 6.60 0.83 1.57
C ALA A 219 5.10 0.78 1.25
N TRP A 220 4.26 1.42 2.06
CA TRP A 220 2.81 1.45 1.83
C TRP A 220 2.43 2.34 0.64
N THR A 221 3.17 3.44 0.43
CA THR A 221 2.95 4.35 -0.71
C THR A 221 3.21 3.62 -2.03
N VAL A 222 4.29 2.84 -2.11
CA VAL A 222 4.61 2.00 -3.28
C VAL A 222 3.55 0.92 -3.49
N ALA A 223 3.11 0.25 -2.43
CA ALA A 223 2.07 -0.77 -2.52
C ALA A 223 0.75 -0.19 -3.05
N LEU A 224 0.30 0.95 -2.50
CA LEU A 224 -0.90 1.65 -2.92
C LEU A 224 -0.82 2.08 -4.39
N THR A 225 0.32 2.66 -4.78
CA THR A 225 0.61 3.09 -6.15
C THR A 225 0.48 1.93 -7.15
N ARG A 226 1.05 0.77 -6.82
CA ARG A 226 1.00 -0.43 -7.67
C ARG A 226 -0.43 -0.99 -7.77
N MET A 227 -1.15 -1.02 -6.66
CA MET A 227 -2.52 -1.53 -6.60
C MET A 227 -3.49 -0.68 -7.41
N ILE A 228 -3.50 0.64 -7.19
CA ILE A 228 -4.39 1.55 -7.93
C ILE A 228 -4.06 1.53 -9.42
N SER A 229 -2.77 1.56 -9.80
CA SER A 229 -2.36 1.46 -11.21
C SER A 229 -2.72 0.11 -11.84
N ALA A 230 -2.77 -0.97 -11.06
CA ALA A 230 -3.25 -2.26 -11.56
C ALA A 230 -4.77 -2.23 -11.83
N VAL A 231 -5.55 -1.57 -10.95
CA VAL A 231 -6.99 -1.37 -11.15
C VAL A 231 -7.26 -0.50 -12.38
N PHE A 232 -6.58 0.63 -12.53
CA PHE A 232 -6.76 1.53 -13.67
C PHE A 232 -6.47 0.87 -15.03
N ARG A 233 -5.48 -0.03 -15.08
CA ARG A 233 -5.11 -0.79 -16.29
C ARG A 233 -6.09 -1.89 -16.68
N ARG A 234 -6.89 -2.40 -15.75
CA ARG A 234 -7.81 -3.52 -16.00
C ARG A 234 -9.07 -3.14 -16.78
N GLY A 235 -9.28 -1.87 -17.12
CA GLY A 235 -10.49 -1.47 -17.84
C GLY A 235 -11.71 -1.36 -16.93
N GLY A 236 -12.83 -0.85 -17.46
CA GLY A 236 -14.09 -0.71 -16.73
C GLY A 236 -14.26 0.61 -15.97
N ASP A 237 -15.28 0.64 -15.12
CA ASP A 237 -15.54 1.78 -14.23
C ASP A 237 -14.57 1.76 -13.05
N VAL A 238 -13.73 2.79 -12.97
CA VAL A 238 -12.70 2.97 -11.93
C VAL A 238 -13.08 4.06 -10.93
N SER A 239 -14.29 4.62 -11.05
CA SER A 239 -14.82 5.64 -10.14
C SER A 239 -14.88 5.15 -8.69
N PHE A 240 -15.17 3.86 -8.48
CA PHE A 240 -15.23 3.25 -7.15
C PHE A 240 -13.94 3.43 -6.33
N VAL A 241 -12.77 3.51 -6.99
CA VAL A 241 -11.49 3.70 -6.30
C VAL A 241 -11.49 5.02 -5.51
N VAL A 242 -12.13 6.05 -6.05
CA VAL A 242 -12.28 7.35 -5.39
C VAL A 242 -13.13 7.20 -4.13
N GLU A 243 -14.25 6.51 -4.22
CA GLU A 243 -15.19 6.31 -3.11
C GLU A 243 -14.54 5.49 -1.99
N GLU A 244 -13.90 4.39 -2.34
CA GLU A 244 -13.18 3.52 -1.39
C GLU A 244 -12.08 4.27 -0.66
N LEU A 245 -11.25 5.05 -1.36
CA LEU A 245 -10.18 5.83 -0.72
C LEU A 245 -10.72 6.89 0.25
N LYS A 246 -11.85 7.52 -0.10
CA LYS A 246 -12.50 8.55 0.73
C LYS A 246 -13.22 7.98 1.94
N ALA A 247 -13.59 6.70 1.88
CA ALA A 247 -14.15 5.96 2.99
C ALA A 247 -13.10 5.49 4.02
N VAL A 248 -11.80 5.64 3.74
CA VAL A 248 -10.75 5.28 4.71
C VAL A 248 -10.55 6.39 5.74
N PHE A 249 -10.60 6.02 7.02
CA PHE A 249 -10.40 6.92 8.16
C PHE A 249 -9.07 6.63 8.86
N ASP A 250 -8.34 7.66 9.30
CA ASP A 250 -7.18 7.48 10.18
C ASP A 250 -7.68 7.39 11.65
N PRO A 251 -7.30 6.35 12.42
CA PRO A 251 -7.67 6.23 13.83
C PRO A 251 -7.21 7.42 14.70
N ARG A 252 -6.17 8.14 14.28
CA ARG A 252 -5.67 9.35 14.94
C ARG A 252 -6.51 10.59 14.64
N GLY A 253 -7.52 10.46 13.76
CA GLY A 253 -8.36 11.56 13.30
C GLY A 253 -7.92 12.10 11.93
N GLY A 254 -8.81 12.88 11.32
CA GLY A 254 -8.55 13.58 10.06
C GLY A 254 -7.95 14.96 10.26
N ALA A 255 -7.68 15.64 9.14
CA ALA A 255 -7.13 16.97 9.11
C ALA A 255 -8.06 17.95 8.38
N TRP A 256 -8.07 19.21 8.81
CA TRP A 256 -8.71 20.28 8.05
C TRP A 256 -7.77 20.79 6.97
N MET A 257 -8.18 20.69 5.71
CA MET A 257 -7.42 21.13 4.55
C MET A 257 -8.31 21.98 3.66
N GLU A 258 -7.83 23.19 3.30
CA GLU A 258 -8.54 24.12 2.40
C GLU A 258 -10.00 24.40 2.82
N GLY A 259 -10.26 24.48 4.14
CA GLY A 259 -11.59 24.74 4.69
C GLY A 259 -12.54 23.52 4.71
N LYS A 260 -12.06 22.33 4.34
CA LYS A 260 -12.80 21.07 4.38
C LYS A 260 -12.14 20.07 5.34
N TYR A 261 -12.95 19.35 6.12
CA TYR A 261 -12.47 18.22 6.91
C TYR A 261 -12.20 17.02 6.02
N VAL A 262 -11.00 16.45 6.11
CA VAL A 262 -10.56 15.27 5.37
C VAL A 262 -10.19 14.17 6.36
N PRO A 263 -10.86 13.00 6.33
CA PRO A 263 -10.78 12.00 7.40
C PRO A 263 -9.45 11.24 7.47
N SER A 264 -8.65 11.24 6.41
CA SER A 264 -7.34 10.58 6.36
C SER A 264 -6.51 11.10 5.17
N LEU A 265 -5.20 10.80 5.18
CA LEU A 265 -4.33 11.08 4.03
C LEU A 265 -4.78 10.30 2.77
N LEU A 266 -5.34 9.10 2.94
CA LEU A 266 -5.88 8.30 1.83
C LEU A 266 -7.12 8.97 1.23
N ALA A 267 -7.99 9.54 2.07
CA ALA A 267 -9.13 10.30 1.59
C ALA A 267 -8.71 11.57 0.85
N ALA A 268 -7.61 12.20 1.24
CA ALA A 268 -7.01 13.31 0.50
C ALA A 268 -6.51 12.88 -0.89
N ILE A 269 -5.84 11.73 -0.99
CA ILE A 269 -5.44 11.13 -2.27
C ILE A 269 -6.69 10.84 -3.12
N GLY A 270 -7.75 10.32 -2.50
CA GLY A 270 -9.04 10.10 -3.16
C GLY A 270 -9.67 11.38 -3.70
N ASP A 271 -9.65 12.48 -2.95
CA ASP A 271 -10.10 13.80 -3.42
C ASP A 271 -9.27 14.31 -4.61
N VAL A 272 -7.96 14.08 -4.64
CA VAL A 272 -7.10 14.42 -5.80
C VAL A 272 -7.44 13.58 -7.04
N ILE A 273 -7.65 12.28 -6.87
CA ILE A 273 -8.06 11.40 -7.98
C ILE A 273 -9.43 11.82 -8.51
N GLU A 274 -10.39 12.15 -7.62
CA GLU A 274 -11.71 12.67 -7.99
C GLU A 274 -11.59 13.95 -8.83
N GLN A 275 -10.80 14.91 -8.35
CA GLN A 275 -10.57 16.18 -9.04
C GLN A 275 -10.00 15.93 -10.45
N HIS A 276 -8.97 15.10 -10.54
CA HIS A 276 -8.35 14.76 -11.82
C HIS A 276 -9.34 14.08 -12.79
N MET A 277 -10.14 13.12 -12.29
CA MET A 277 -11.16 12.45 -13.09
C MET A 277 -12.25 13.40 -13.58
N ILE A 278 -12.60 14.44 -12.82
CA ILE A 278 -13.53 15.49 -13.27
C ILE A 278 -12.86 16.38 -14.33
N GLU A 279 -11.62 16.80 -14.12
CA GLU A 279 -10.86 17.65 -15.05
C GLU A 279 -10.69 17.02 -16.44
N ILE A 280 -10.46 15.72 -16.51
CA ILE A 280 -10.32 15.00 -17.78
C ILE A 280 -11.68 14.60 -18.41
N GLY A 281 -12.81 14.94 -17.77
CA GLY A 281 -14.15 14.57 -18.22
C GLY A 281 -14.51 13.09 -18.05
N PHE A 282 -13.81 12.38 -17.16
CA PHE A 282 -14.12 11.00 -16.82
C PHE A 282 -15.32 10.92 -15.86
N LEU A 283 -15.38 11.80 -14.85
CA LEU A 283 -16.52 11.95 -13.94
C LEU A 283 -17.29 13.25 -14.20
N PRO A 284 -18.61 13.29 -13.92
CA PRO A 284 -19.37 14.53 -13.95
C PRO A 284 -18.91 15.47 -12.82
N PRO A 285 -18.92 16.80 -13.03
CA PRO A 285 -18.58 17.76 -11.99
C PRO A 285 -19.57 17.63 -10.82
N ARG A 286 -19.07 17.82 -9.60
CA ARG A 286 -19.92 17.84 -8.39
C ARG A 286 -21.05 18.85 -8.55
N ARG A 287 -22.31 18.36 -8.56
CA ARG A 287 -23.45 19.21 -8.20
C ARG A 287 -23.27 19.59 -6.73
N GLY A 288 -23.08 20.88 -6.47
CA GLY A 288 -22.90 21.41 -5.13
C GLY A 288 -24.04 20.98 -4.21
N ARG A 289 -23.71 20.70 -2.95
CA ARG A 289 -24.67 20.36 -1.88
C ARG A 289 -25.52 21.57 -1.41
N ASP A 290 -25.72 22.56 -2.28
CA ASP A 290 -26.52 23.78 -2.08
C ASP A 290 -27.40 24.12 -3.31
N ALA A 291 -27.61 23.18 -4.23
CA ALA A 291 -28.66 23.33 -5.24
C ALA A 291 -29.98 22.76 -4.67
N PRO A 292 -31.11 23.49 -4.74
CA PRO A 292 -32.41 22.92 -4.38
C PRO A 292 -32.63 21.65 -5.22
N LEU A 293 -32.91 20.54 -4.54
CA LEU A 293 -33.40 19.34 -5.20
C LEU A 293 -34.81 19.65 -5.72
N GLU A 294 -34.91 20.19 -6.93
CA GLU A 294 -36.13 20.05 -7.71
C GLU A 294 -36.23 18.57 -8.08
N GLY A 295 -37.03 17.86 -7.29
CA GLY A 295 -37.35 16.46 -7.50
C GLY A 295 -38.09 16.29 -8.82
N GLU A 296 -37.39 15.82 -9.83
CA GLU A 296 -38.03 15.25 -11.02
C GLU A 296 -38.55 13.87 -10.62
N VAL A 297 -39.81 13.85 -10.17
CA VAL A 297 -40.59 12.63 -10.00
C VAL A 297 -40.82 12.04 -11.37
N VAL A 298 -40.02 11.04 -11.75
CA VAL A 298 -40.29 10.22 -12.94
C VAL A 298 -41.44 9.27 -12.58
N THR A 299 -42.66 9.74 -12.75
CA THR A 299 -43.86 8.90 -12.74
C THR A 299 -43.88 8.09 -14.03
N LEU A 300 -43.61 6.78 -13.93
CA LEU A 300 -43.77 5.83 -15.02
C LEU A 300 -45.27 5.66 -15.31
N ALA A 301 -45.81 6.41 -16.29
CA ALA A 301 -47.20 6.30 -16.71
C ALA A 301 -47.35 5.29 -17.84
N LEU A 302 -48.02 4.16 -17.54
CA LEU A 302 -48.55 3.23 -18.53
C LEU A 302 -49.74 3.88 -19.27
N THR A 303 -49.63 3.81 -20.59
CA THR A 303 -50.47 4.24 -21.70
C THR A 303 -52.01 4.29 -21.57
N ALA A 304 -52.55 5.38 -22.17
CA ALA A 304 -53.68 5.47 -23.13
C ALA A 304 -55.13 5.75 -22.66
N GLY A 305 -55.68 6.88 -23.13
CA GLY A 305 -57.11 7.21 -23.21
C GLY A 305 -57.36 8.71 -23.51
N PRO A 306 -58.32 9.11 -24.36
CA PRO A 306 -58.25 10.33 -25.19
C PRO A 306 -58.81 11.64 -24.56
N GLN A 307 -58.29 12.76 -25.07
CA GLN A 307 -58.63 14.18 -24.79
C GLN A 307 -60.10 14.55 -25.06
N PRO A 308 -60.61 15.61 -24.40
CA PRO A 308 -61.15 16.72 -25.21
C PRO A 308 -60.91 18.15 -24.65
N ASN A 309 -60.41 19.01 -25.56
CA ASN A 309 -60.60 20.46 -25.83
C ASN A 309 -60.54 21.59 -24.74
N PRO A 310 -59.91 22.75 -25.04
CA PRO A 310 -59.84 23.97 -24.20
C PRO A 310 -60.96 24.99 -24.54
N PRO A 311 -61.28 25.99 -23.68
CA PRO A 311 -60.77 27.39 -23.83
C PRO A 311 -60.88 28.25 -22.51
N PRO A 312 -60.84 29.60 -22.51
CA PRO A 312 -59.94 30.59 -23.12
C PRO A 312 -59.29 31.57 -22.10
N GLN A 313 -58.50 32.51 -22.63
CA GLN A 313 -57.73 33.58 -21.97
C GLN A 313 -58.56 34.73 -21.35
N SER A 314 -58.01 35.36 -20.30
CA SER A 314 -58.07 36.80 -19.97
C SER A 314 -57.22 37.02 -18.70
N GLY A 315 -56.33 37.98 -18.48
CA GLY A 315 -56.09 39.29 -19.09
C GLY A 315 -55.89 40.31 -17.96
N ALA A 316 -54.65 40.80 -17.76
CA ALA A 316 -54.26 42.04 -17.03
C ALA A 316 -54.65 42.12 -15.53
N ILE A 317 -54.11 42.93 -14.62
CA ILE A 317 -53.33 44.16 -14.65
C ILE A 317 -52.63 44.34 -13.27
N ALA A 318 -51.44 44.93 -13.31
CA ALA A 318 -50.82 45.92 -12.43
C ALA A 318 -51.07 46.00 -10.90
N SER A 319 -49.91 46.24 -10.23
CA SER A 319 -49.61 47.31 -9.27
C SER A 319 -49.55 46.94 -7.78
N GLY A 320 -48.45 47.38 -7.15
CA GLY A 320 -48.54 48.01 -5.83
C GLY A 320 -47.57 47.52 -4.75
N THR A 321 -46.32 47.99 -4.82
CA THR A 321 -45.58 48.66 -3.71
C THR A 321 -45.44 48.00 -2.32
N TYR A 322 -44.17 47.66 -1.98
CA TYR A 322 -43.34 48.05 -0.81
C TYR A 322 -43.99 48.48 0.54
N PRO A 323 -43.27 48.50 1.69
CA PRO A 323 -41.93 47.96 2.01
C PRO A 323 -41.86 47.19 3.35
N ASN A 324 -40.68 46.63 3.59
CA ASN A 324 -40.11 46.24 4.88
C ASN A 324 -40.20 47.38 5.92
N PRO A 325 -40.24 47.07 7.23
CA PRO A 325 -39.02 47.29 7.99
C PRO A 325 -38.75 46.24 9.09
N SER A 326 -37.48 45.88 9.23
CA SER A 326 -36.92 45.35 10.47
C SER A 326 -37.03 46.39 11.60
N PRO A 327 -37.03 45.99 12.88
CA PRO A 327 -35.80 46.22 13.65
C PRO A 327 -35.47 45.16 14.73
N GLN A 328 -34.16 44.96 14.87
CA GLN A 328 -33.35 44.88 16.10
C GLN A 328 -33.78 44.03 17.32
N ALA A 329 -32.91 43.07 17.61
CA ALA A 329 -32.21 42.79 18.87
C ALA A 329 -33.00 42.78 20.20
N GLY A 330 -32.92 41.63 20.89
CA GLY A 330 -33.22 41.50 22.31
C GLY A 330 -32.80 40.13 22.85
N GLU A 331 -31.83 40.12 23.74
CA GLU A 331 -31.29 38.95 24.43
C GLU A 331 -32.25 38.40 25.50
N GLY A 332 -32.15 37.10 25.78
CA GLY A 332 -32.38 36.54 27.12
C GLY A 332 -33.58 35.62 27.31
N GLY A 333 -33.31 34.44 27.91
CA GLY A 333 -34.25 33.82 28.87
C GLY A 333 -34.83 32.46 28.50
N ALA A 334 -34.33 31.43 29.17
CA ALA A 334 -34.76 30.03 29.10
C ALA A 334 -36.17 29.76 29.68
N ARG A 335 -36.90 28.78 29.09
CA ARG A 335 -37.29 27.47 29.70
C ARG A 335 -38.49 26.81 29.00
N GLN A 336 -38.23 25.56 28.57
CA GLN A 336 -39.06 24.34 28.70
C GLN A 336 -40.55 24.34 28.28
N ARG A 337 -40.86 23.53 27.26
CA ARG A 337 -41.91 22.49 27.36
C ARG A 337 -41.46 21.20 26.67
N ALA A 338 -41.60 20.12 27.41
CA ALA A 338 -41.30 18.74 27.05
C ALA A 338 -42.50 18.05 26.40
N GLY A 339 -42.22 17.05 25.56
CA GLY A 339 -43.16 15.94 25.32
C GLY A 339 -43.08 15.31 23.94
N GLY A 340 -42.31 14.22 23.80
CA GLY A 340 -42.82 13.06 23.05
C GLY A 340 -42.17 12.68 21.71
N GLY A 341 -40.85 12.43 21.70
CA GLY A 341 -40.22 11.59 20.68
C GLY A 341 -38.92 11.04 21.25
N ARG A 342 -38.87 9.76 21.62
CA ARG A 342 -37.65 9.13 22.16
C ARG A 342 -36.61 9.00 21.04
N GLY A 343 -35.91 10.10 20.77
CA GLY A 343 -34.71 10.10 19.96
C GLY A 343 -33.63 9.26 20.66
N PHE A 344 -33.00 8.39 19.91
CA PHE A 344 -31.84 7.64 20.36
C PHE A 344 -30.79 8.62 20.89
N ARG A 345 -30.35 8.42 22.13
CA ARG A 345 -29.34 9.29 22.75
C ARG A 345 -27.98 8.97 22.14
N GLN A 346 -27.25 10.01 21.75
CA GLN A 346 -25.92 9.87 21.19
C GLN A 346 -24.89 9.65 22.31
N CYS A 347 -23.95 8.74 22.07
CA CYS A 347 -22.84 8.51 22.97
C CYS A 347 -21.86 9.69 22.91
N PRO A 348 -21.46 10.29 24.05
CA PRO A 348 -20.51 11.41 24.06
C PRO A 348 -19.08 10.99 23.70
N LYS A 349 -18.76 9.69 23.69
CA LYS A 349 -17.43 9.17 23.31
C LYS A 349 -17.33 8.90 21.81
N CYS A 350 -18.33 8.24 21.21
CA CYS A 350 -18.27 7.81 19.81
C CYS A 350 -19.31 8.48 18.89
N GLY A 351 -20.22 9.30 19.41
CA GLY A 351 -21.27 9.99 18.64
C GLY A 351 -22.43 9.10 18.18
N GLU A 352 -22.30 7.78 18.27
CA GLU A 352 -23.29 6.81 17.81
C GLU A 352 -24.60 6.90 18.61
N ALA A 353 -25.73 6.67 17.95
CA ALA A 353 -27.08 6.72 18.54
C ALA A 353 -27.41 5.46 19.36
N ALA A 354 -26.48 5.04 20.22
CA ALA A 354 -26.45 3.74 20.89
C ALA A 354 -26.35 3.87 22.42
N LEU A 355 -26.68 5.04 23.00
CA LEU A 355 -26.57 5.27 24.44
C LEU A 355 -27.85 4.86 25.18
N ILE A 356 -27.75 3.79 25.98
CA ILE A 356 -28.83 3.22 26.79
C ILE A 356 -28.56 3.43 28.27
N ARG A 357 -29.60 3.44 29.10
CA ARG A 357 -29.45 3.50 30.57
C ARG A 357 -29.75 2.14 31.16
N LEU A 358 -28.75 1.54 31.78
CA LEU A 358 -28.80 0.24 32.45
C LEU A 358 -28.31 0.43 33.88
N GLU A 359 -29.10 -0.02 34.85
CA GLU A 359 -28.71 -0.07 36.27
C GLU A 359 -28.21 1.28 36.83
N GLY A 360 -28.80 2.39 36.37
CA GLY A 360 -28.42 3.72 36.81
C GLY A 360 -27.24 4.35 36.06
N CYS A 361 -26.53 3.59 35.22
CA CYS A 361 -25.41 4.07 34.41
C CYS A 361 -25.82 4.27 32.94
N ASP A 362 -25.31 5.32 32.31
CA ASP A 362 -25.41 5.47 30.86
C ASP A 362 -24.29 4.65 30.19
N GLN A 363 -24.67 3.63 29.41
CA GLN A 363 -23.78 2.73 28.69
C GLN A 363 -24.01 2.83 27.18
N CYS A 364 -22.93 2.78 26.39
CA CYS A 364 -23.02 2.69 24.94
C CYS A 364 -22.90 1.23 24.49
N THR A 365 -23.79 0.75 23.61
CA THR A 365 -23.67 -0.61 23.06
C THR A 365 -22.69 -0.70 21.89
N SER A 366 -22.23 0.43 21.36
CA SER A 366 -21.30 0.50 20.24
C SER A 366 -19.85 0.81 20.66
N CYS A 367 -19.62 1.20 21.92
CA CYS A 367 -18.28 1.39 22.47
C CYS A 367 -18.28 1.19 23.99
N ASP A 368 -17.10 1.02 24.59
CA ASP A 368 -16.95 0.80 26.05
C ASP A 368 -17.16 2.06 26.91
N TYR A 369 -17.99 3.02 26.47
CA TYR A 369 -18.34 4.18 27.27
C TYR A 369 -19.38 3.79 28.32
N SER A 370 -19.02 3.94 29.60
CA SER A 370 -19.92 3.82 30.75
C SER A 370 -19.71 5.00 31.68
N LYS A 371 -20.80 5.65 32.08
CA LYS A 371 -20.78 6.68 33.13
C LYS A 371 -21.97 6.48 34.06
N CYS A 372 -21.67 6.14 35.30
CA CYS A 372 -22.65 6.08 36.38
C CYS A 372 -22.77 7.48 37.00
N GLY A 373 -24.00 7.88 37.34
CA GLY A 373 -24.30 9.18 37.94
C GLY A 373 -25.51 9.10 38.83
#